data_AF-A0A2V9GFL3-F1
#
_entry.id   AF-A0A2V9GFL3-F1
#
_cell.length_a   1.000
_cell.length_b   1.000
_cell.length_c   1.000
_cell.angle_alpha   90.00
_cell.angle_beta   90.00
_cell.angle_gamma   90.00
#
_symmetry.space_group_name_H-M   'P 1'
#
loop_
_entity.id
_entity.type
_entity.pdbx_description
1 polymer ?
#
loop_
_entity_poly.entity_id
_entity_poly.type
_entity_poly.pdbx_seq_one_letter_code
_entity_poly.pdbx_strand_id
1 'polypeptide(L)'
;MIRAGFGLYYALNDNLSYRLDQNGPFNTVWALKSVALSSINIVPGAPIPAGAKISPSGVQPDLKTPTVESYSLKIEQQVTPNTSFAVGYVGSHGYHELLSMDANVPVPTICPASPCPANLPAGTLYNPPNAPLANPKVANTASWFSEGISSYNGLEVDVTHRLSHGLQFRGVYTFSKSLDDGDNMNTSIATNSPAFTMNPLQPKWDYGRASFDIRHVAVINAIYDLPFGQNKASGTSPFLNKLTGSWQISGIETLQTGLPFTPQMSFNPANDGDSRNPIRPSWNPAFTGQLVLGGANRYFDPSAFVAPANGTYGNVGRNILQGSGLAELDLALAKRLALSERFSAQFRADFFNVLNHTNFNTPNTIVFTSAAGGPSQTAGVITATSTSSRQIQLGLKLLW
;
A
#
# COMPACT_ATOMS: atom_id res chain seq x y z
N MET A 1 -13.64 8.05 31.13
CA MET A 1 -14.69 7.51 30.24
C MET A 1 -14.17 6.22 29.64
N ILE A 2 -15.00 5.17 29.61
CA ILE A 2 -14.67 3.91 28.92
C ILE A 2 -15.69 3.73 27.80
N ARG A 3 -15.23 3.40 26.59
CA ARG A 3 -16.08 3.05 25.44
C ARG A 3 -15.62 1.69 24.93
N ALA A 4 -16.56 0.78 24.73
CA ALA A 4 -16.29 -0.49 24.05
C ALA A 4 -17.37 -0.70 23.00
N GLY A 5 -17.01 -1.36 21.90
CA GLY A 5 -17.93 -1.66 20.82
C GLY A 5 -17.52 -2.93 20.10
N PHE A 6 -18.51 -3.67 19.64
CA PHE A 6 -18.37 -4.78 18.72
C PHE A 6 -19.46 -4.64 17.65
N GLY A 7 -19.11 -4.95 16.41
CA GLY A 7 -20.04 -4.90 15.29
C GLY A 7 -19.66 -5.92 14.23
N LEU A 8 -20.69 -6.42 13.55
CA LEU A 8 -20.55 -7.25 12.36
C LEU A 8 -21.05 -6.44 11.16
N TYR A 9 -20.20 -6.30 10.16
CA TYR A 9 -20.44 -5.49 8.98
C TYR A 9 -20.36 -6.36 7.74
N TYR A 10 -21.26 -6.11 6.79
CA TYR A 10 -21.31 -6.81 5.52
C TYR A 10 -21.01 -5.81 4.41
N ALA A 11 -20.08 -6.14 3.53
CA ALA A 11 -19.85 -5.34 2.34
C ALA A 11 -20.81 -5.82 1.24
N LEU A 12 -21.64 -4.92 0.73
CA LEU A 12 -22.39 -5.20 -0.48
C LEU A 12 -21.40 -5.23 -1.64
N ASN A 13 -21.27 -6.38 -2.30
CA ASN A 13 -20.52 -6.52 -3.55
C ASN A 13 -21.32 -5.84 -4.67
N ASP A 14 -21.23 -4.51 -4.75
CA ASP A 14 -21.88 -3.73 -5.80
C ASP A 14 -21.09 -3.82 -7.12
N ASN A 15 -21.82 -3.82 -8.24
CA ASN A 15 -21.27 -3.78 -9.60
C ASN A 15 -20.30 -4.94 -10.00
N LEU A 16 -20.54 -6.15 -9.48
CA LEU A 16 -19.84 -7.38 -9.95
C LEU A 16 -20.04 -7.66 -11.45
N SER A 17 -21.02 -7.02 -12.09
CA SER A 17 -21.28 -7.08 -13.53
C SER A 17 -20.05 -6.70 -14.35
N TYR A 18 -19.20 -5.79 -13.86
CA TYR A 18 -17.92 -5.46 -14.49
C TYR A 18 -16.99 -6.67 -14.62
N ARG A 19 -17.13 -7.70 -13.78
CA ARG A 19 -16.35 -8.95 -13.91
C ARG A 19 -17.04 -10.02 -14.72
N LEU A 20 -18.24 -9.75 -15.21
CA LEU A 20 -18.96 -10.63 -16.12
C LEU A 20 -18.89 -10.11 -17.57
N ASP A 21 -18.27 -8.96 -17.78
CA ASP A 21 -18.24 -8.26 -19.06
C ASP A 21 -17.46 -9.02 -20.13
N GLN A 22 -16.46 -9.85 -19.82
CA GLN A 22 -15.65 -10.58 -20.83
C GLN A 22 -16.20 -11.97 -21.16
N ASN A 23 -17.49 -12.21 -20.91
CA ASN A 23 -18.13 -13.49 -21.17
C ASN A 23 -18.86 -13.54 -22.51
N GLY A 24 -18.85 -14.72 -23.10
CA GLY A 24 -19.70 -15.01 -24.24
C GLY A 24 -21.18 -15.10 -23.88
N PRO A 25 -22.08 -15.02 -24.88
CA PRO A 25 -21.76 -14.87 -26.30
C PRO A 25 -21.54 -13.42 -26.74
N PHE A 26 -21.96 -12.43 -25.96
CA PHE A 26 -22.06 -11.03 -26.43
C PHE A 26 -20.75 -10.25 -26.36
N ASN A 27 -19.83 -10.61 -25.47
CA ASN A 27 -18.56 -9.91 -25.31
C ASN A 27 -17.41 -10.88 -25.03
N THR A 28 -17.36 -11.97 -25.82
CA THR A 28 -16.32 -13.00 -25.71
C THR A 28 -14.94 -12.41 -26.00
N VAL A 29 -14.04 -12.46 -25.03
CA VAL A 29 -12.64 -12.09 -25.22
C VAL A 29 -11.82 -13.30 -25.67
N TRP A 30 -11.02 -13.10 -26.71
CA TRP A 30 -10.11 -14.11 -27.26
C TRP A 30 -8.66 -13.72 -26.95
N ALA A 31 -7.89 -14.68 -26.46
CA ALA A 31 -6.46 -14.54 -26.23
C ALA A 31 -5.66 -15.35 -27.26
N LEU A 32 -4.64 -14.71 -27.81
CA LEU A 32 -3.63 -15.32 -28.67
C LEU A 32 -2.26 -15.15 -28.00
N LYS A 33 -1.47 -16.22 -27.98
CA LYS A 33 -0.11 -16.21 -27.41
C LYS A 33 0.92 -16.52 -28.48
N SER A 34 2.10 -15.93 -28.34
CA SER A 34 3.25 -16.19 -29.23
C SER A 34 3.00 -15.89 -30.71
N VAL A 35 2.18 -14.88 -31.00
CA VAL A 35 1.88 -14.40 -32.36
C VAL A 35 2.55 -13.05 -32.57
N ALA A 36 3.18 -12.83 -33.73
CA ALA A 36 3.77 -11.54 -34.07
C ALA A 36 2.67 -10.49 -34.27
N LEU A 37 2.80 -9.29 -33.68
CA LEU A 37 1.80 -8.23 -33.80
C LEU A 37 1.49 -7.88 -35.28
N SER A 38 2.51 -7.90 -36.14
CA SER A 38 2.36 -7.67 -37.59
C SER A 38 1.55 -8.73 -38.32
N SER A 39 1.37 -9.91 -37.74
CA SER A 39 0.57 -11.01 -38.31
C SER A 39 -0.89 -11.01 -37.81
N ILE A 40 -1.24 -10.13 -36.87
CA ILE A 40 -2.58 -10.04 -36.31
C ILE A 40 -3.44 -9.17 -37.24
N ASN A 41 -4.28 -9.81 -38.06
CA ASN A 41 -5.28 -9.13 -38.88
C ASN A 41 -6.66 -9.20 -38.20
N ILE A 42 -6.96 -8.22 -37.33
CA ILE A 42 -8.29 -8.10 -36.70
C ILE A 42 -9.23 -7.37 -37.64
N VAL A 43 -10.01 -8.12 -38.40
CA VAL A 43 -11.04 -7.57 -39.31
C VAL A 43 -12.41 -7.93 -38.74
N PRO A 44 -13.32 -6.95 -38.49
CA PRO A 44 -14.68 -7.24 -38.05
C PRO A 44 -15.37 -8.25 -38.98
N GLY A 45 -15.90 -9.34 -38.40
CA GLY A 45 -16.59 -10.40 -39.14
C GLY A 45 -15.68 -11.48 -39.76
N ALA A 46 -14.36 -11.34 -39.70
CA ALA A 46 -13.45 -12.42 -40.11
C ALA A 46 -13.47 -13.59 -39.10
N PRO A 47 -13.13 -14.82 -39.53
CA PRO A 47 -12.96 -15.95 -38.62
C PRO A 47 -11.94 -15.65 -37.53
N ILE A 48 -12.19 -16.17 -36.33
CA ILE A 48 -11.25 -16.05 -35.22
C ILE A 48 -9.91 -16.70 -35.61
N PRO A 49 -8.76 -16.04 -35.38
CA PRO A 49 -7.46 -16.59 -35.75
C PRO A 49 -7.21 -17.99 -35.15
N ALA A 50 -6.58 -18.86 -35.93
CA ALA A 50 -6.23 -20.20 -35.49
C ALA A 50 -5.36 -20.15 -34.23
N GLY A 51 -5.69 -20.98 -33.23
CA GLY A 51 -4.98 -21.02 -31.94
C GLY A 51 -5.48 -20.03 -30.88
N ALA A 52 -6.46 -19.17 -31.21
CA ALA A 52 -7.10 -18.33 -30.21
C ALA A 52 -7.88 -19.18 -29.19
N LYS A 53 -7.82 -18.79 -27.92
CA LYS A 53 -8.58 -19.39 -26.83
C LYS A 53 -9.46 -18.35 -26.16
N ILE A 54 -10.58 -18.77 -25.59
CA ILE A 54 -11.46 -17.87 -24.83
C ILE A 54 -10.76 -17.47 -23.53
N SER A 55 -10.81 -16.21 -23.14
CA SER A 55 -10.21 -15.67 -21.92
C SER A 55 -11.29 -14.99 -21.06
N PRO A 56 -12.09 -15.75 -20.30
CA PRO A 56 -13.22 -15.21 -19.57
C PRO A 56 -12.79 -14.49 -18.27
N SER A 57 -13.60 -13.53 -17.86
CA SER A 57 -13.63 -12.99 -16.50
C SER A 57 -14.84 -13.56 -15.75
N GLY A 58 -14.78 -13.62 -14.42
CA GLY A 58 -15.91 -14.17 -13.68
C GLY A 58 -15.91 -13.87 -12.20
N VAL A 59 -16.97 -14.31 -11.55
CA VAL A 59 -17.06 -14.42 -10.11
C VAL A 59 -17.42 -15.86 -9.77
N GLN A 60 -16.98 -16.33 -8.61
CA GLN A 60 -17.38 -17.62 -8.06
C GLN A 60 -18.92 -17.74 -8.06
N PRO A 61 -19.51 -18.83 -8.59
CA PRO A 61 -20.98 -18.97 -8.65
C PRO A 61 -21.68 -18.92 -7.28
N ASP A 62 -21.02 -19.45 -6.24
CA ASP A 62 -21.50 -19.49 -4.86
C ASP A 62 -20.78 -18.45 -3.98
N LEU A 63 -20.53 -17.26 -4.53
CA LEU A 63 -19.84 -16.17 -3.84
C LEU A 63 -20.52 -15.80 -2.53
N LYS A 64 -19.74 -15.77 -1.46
CA LYS A 64 -20.19 -15.35 -0.14
C LYS A 64 -20.01 -13.84 0.05
N THR A 65 -20.88 -13.24 0.83
CA THR A 65 -20.80 -11.81 1.17
C THR A 65 -19.57 -11.56 2.06
N PRO A 66 -18.64 -10.67 1.65
CA PRO A 66 -17.53 -10.28 2.50
C PRO A 66 -18.03 -9.70 3.81
N THR A 67 -17.47 -10.19 4.91
CA THR A 67 -17.94 -9.89 6.26
C THR A 67 -16.78 -9.47 7.13
N VAL A 68 -16.96 -8.41 7.92
CA VAL A 68 -15.96 -7.87 8.82
C VAL A 68 -16.52 -7.85 10.24
N GLU A 69 -15.83 -8.55 11.13
CA GLU A 69 -15.98 -8.38 12.57
C GLU A 69 -15.09 -7.22 13.00
N SER A 70 -15.65 -6.22 13.69
CA SER A 70 -14.88 -5.10 14.24
C SER A 70 -15.12 -4.96 15.73
N TYR A 71 -14.05 -4.67 16.46
CA TYR A 71 -14.08 -4.47 17.90
C TYR A 71 -13.19 -3.29 18.29
N SER A 72 -13.61 -2.58 19.33
CA SER A 72 -12.85 -1.47 19.88
C SER A 72 -13.02 -1.37 21.40
N LEU A 73 -11.96 -0.89 22.05
CA LEU A 73 -11.95 -0.54 23.46
C LEU A 73 -11.14 0.75 23.62
N LYS A 74 -11.72 1.78 24.23
CA LYS A 74 -11.06 3.07 24.48
C LYS A 74 -11.27 3.51 25.92
N ILE A 75 -10.18 3.90 26.56
CA ILE A 75 -10.16 4.51 27.89
C ILE A 75 -9.65 5.94 27.72
N GLU A 76 -10.42 6.90 28.22
CA GLU A 76 -10.09 8.33 28.17
C GLU A 76 -10.16 8.93 29.57
N GLN A 77 -9.14 9.69 29.93
CA GLN A 77 -9.03 10.37 31.21
C GLN A 77 -8.55 11.81 31.03
N GLN A 78 -9.19 12.72 31.75
CA GLN A 78 -8.68 14.06 31.94
C GLN A 78 -7.51 14.01 32.93
N VAL A 79 -6.33 14.45 32.51
CA VAL A 79 -5.09 14.42 33.31
C VAL A 79 -4.85 15.77 33.99
N THR A 80 -5.24 16.86 33.33
CA THR A 80 -5.25 18.22 33.89
C THR A 80 -6.55 18.91 33.46
N PRO A 81 -6.91 20.09 34.02
CA PRO A 81 -8.10 20.83 33.58
C PRO A 81 -8.18 21.05 32.05
N ASN A 82 -7.02 21.13 31.37
CA ASN A 82 -6.94 21.42 29.94
C ASN A 82 -6.37 20.27 29.10
N THR A 83 -5.94 19.15 29.70
CA THR A 83 -5.36 18.01 28.98
C THR A 83 -6.18 16.75 29.20
N SER A 84 -6.54 16.07 28.10
CA SER A 84 -7.05 14.71 28.10
C SER A 84 -6.06 13.76 27.43
N PHE A 85 -6.05 12.52 27.93
CA PHE A 85 -5.27 11.42 27.42
C PHE A 85 -6.20 10.24 27.18
N ALA A 86 -6.10 9.61 26.02
CA ALA A 86 -6.85 8.41 25.70
C ALA A 86 -5.94 7.34 25.10
N VAL A 87 -6.24 6.09 25.46
CA VAL A 87 -5.66 4.90 24.84
C VAL A 87 -6.79 4.05 24.31
N GLY A 88 -6.69 3.69 23.05
CA GLY A 88 -7.63 2.85 22.33
C GLY A 88 -6.95 1.60 21.78
N TYR A 89 -7.71 0.52 21.70
CA TYR A 89 -7.40 -0.62 20.86
C TYR A 89 -8.55 -0.78 19.88
N VAL A 90 -8.21 -0.92 18.60
CA VAL A 90 -9.13 -1.15 17.49
C VAL A 90 -8.67 -2.39 16.76
N GLY A 91 -9.61 -3.25 16.37
CA GLY A 91 -9.29 -4.40 15.57
C GLY A 91 -10.42 -4.81 14.65
N SER A 92 -10.06 -5.55 13.63
CA SER A 92 -11.01 -6.19 12.73
C SER A 92 -10.49 -7.52 12.21
N HIS A 93 -11.43 -8.39 11.87
CA HIS A 93 -11.17 -9.62 11.13
C HIS A 93 -12.15 -9.71 9.97
N GLY A 94 -11.62 -9.75 8.75
CA GLY A 94 -12.39 -9.94 7.53
C GLY A 94 -12.33 -11.39 7.07
N TYR A 95 -13.46 -11.89 6.56
CA TYR A 95 -13.55 -13.19 5.91
C TYR A 95 -14.55 -13.16 4.76
N HIS A 96 -14.41 -14.13 3.85
CA HIS A 96 -15.10 -14.13 2.55
C HIS A 96 -14.76 -12.90 1.69
N GLU A 97 -13.57 -12.32 1.89
CA GLU A 97 -13.09 -11.22 1.07
C GLU A 97 -12.75 -11.71 -0.34
N LEU A 98 -12.67 -10.78 -1.28
CA LEU A 98 -12.48 -11.10 -2.69
C LEU A 98 -11.00 -11.22 -3.04
N LEU A 99 -10.62 -12.37 -3.57
CA LEU A 99 -9.31 -12.63 -4.16
C LEU A 99 -9.43 -12.73 -5.68
N SER A 100 -8.48 -12.11 -6.39
CA SER A 100 -8.35 -12.28 -7.84
C SER A 100 -7.47 -13.49 -8.13
N MET A 101 -8.00 -14.44 -8.90
CA MET A 101 -7.32 -15.69 -9.22
C MET A 101 -7.46 -16.03 -10.70
N ASP A 102 -6.47 -16.76 -11.21
CA ASP A 102 -6.65 -17.54 -12.44
C ASP A 102 -7.21 -18.92 -12.09
N ALA A 103 -8.47 -19.16 -12.42
CA ALA A 103 -9.16 -20.42 -12.21
C ALA A 103 -8.72 -21.54 -13.19
N ASN A 104 -7.95 -21.23 -14.23
CA ASN A 104 -7.57 -22.19 -15.27
C ASN A 104 -6.07 -22.50 -15.28
N VAL A 105 -5.54 -22.94 -14.13
CA VAL A 105 -4.16 -23.40 -13.97
C VAL A 105 -4.04 -24.91 -14.24
N PRO A 106 -2.85 -25.43 -14.61
CA PRO A 106 -2.62 -26.87 -14.74
C PRO A 106 -2.68 -27.56 -13.37
N VAL A 107 -2.89 -28.87 -13.40
CA VAL A 107 -2.78 -29.71 -12.19
C VAL A 107 -1.30 -29.93 -11.88
N PRO A 108 -0.80 -29.51 -10.70
CA PRO A 108 0.59 -29.71 -10.34
C PRO A 108 0.89 -31.18 -10.10
N THR A 109 2.15 -31.57 -10.32
CA THR A 109 2.65 -32.93 -10.10
C THR A 109 3.68 -32.94 -8.98
N ILE A 110 3.74 -34.01 -8.21
CA ILE A 110 4.78 -34.23 -7.20
C ILE A 110 5.97 -34.88 -7.91
N CYS A 111 7.16 -34.29 -7.78
CA CYS A 111 8.40 -34.84 -8.34
C CYS A 111 8.71 -36.25 -7.79
N PRO A 112 8.73 -37.31 -8.65
CA PRO A 112 8.85 -38.71 -8.23
C PRO A 112 10.29 -39.19 -7.93
N ALA A 113 11.18 -38.29 -7.52
CA ALA A 113 12.62 -38.50 -7.30
C ALA A 113 13.48 -38.77 -8.57
N SER A 114 13.00 -39.54 -9.55
CA SER A 114 13.68 -39.70 -10.86
C SER A 114 12.74 -40.24 -11.95
N PRO A 115 12.78 -39.71 -13.19
CA PRO A 115 13.49 -38.49 -13.60
C PRO A 115 12.65 -37.25 -13.27
N CYS A 116 13.04 -36.48 -12.25
CA CYS A 116 12.51 -35.12 -12.08
C CYS A 116 13.24 -34.15 -13.00
N PRO A 117 12.61 -33.02 -13.39
CA PRO A 117 13.32 -31.92 -14.01
C PRO A 117 14.55 -31.53 -13.17
N ALA A 118 15.65 -31.18 -13.85
CA ALA A 118 16.91 -30.88 -13.18
C ALA A 118 16.74 -29.82 -12.08
N ASN A 119 17.37 -30.06 -10.93
CA ASN A 119 17.38 -29.20 -9.73
C ASN A 119 16.10 -29.16 -8.88
N LEU A 120 15.13 -30.06 -9.11
CA LEU A 120 13.98 -30.23 -8.21
C LEU A 120 14.20 -31.39 -7.23
N PRO A 121 14.16 -31.13 -5.90
CA PRO A 121 14.16 -32.19 -4.90
C PRO A 121 12.96 -33.13 -5.03
N ALA A 122 13.15 -34.42 -4.75
CA ALA A 122 12.06 -35.39 -4.62
C ALA A 122 10.96 -34.88 -3.68
N GLY A 123 9.69 -35.03 -4.08
CA GLY A 123 8.54 -34.55 -3.30
C GLY A 123 8.17 -33.08 -3.55
N THR A 124 8.92 -32.34 -4.35
CA THR A 124 8.56 -30.95 -4.72
C THR A 124 7.32 -30.94 -5.59
N LEU A 125 6.35 -30.10 -5.23
CA LEU A 125 5.17 -29.81 -6.07
C LEU A 125 5.58 -28.83 -7.17
N TYR A 126 5.33 -29.18 -8.43
CA TYR A 126 5.68 -28.35 -9.59
C TYR A 126 4.70 -28.52 -10.74
N ASN A 127 4.61 -27.53 -11.61
CA ASN A 127 3.88 -27.64 -12.88
C ASN A 127 4.86 -28.08 -13.99
N PRO A 128 4.65 -29.26 -14.59
CA PRO A 128 5.49 -29.73 -15.68
C PRO A 128 5.51 -28.77 -16.87
N PRO A 129 6.64 -28.66 -17.60
CA PRO A 129 6.67 -27.93 -18.85
C PRO A 129 5.59 -28.43 -19.80
N ASN A 130 4.84 -27.51 -20.40
CA ASN A 130 3.72 -27.81 -21.32
C ASN A 130 2.56 -28.60 -20.69
N ALA A 131 2.43 -28.61 -19.35
CA ALA A 131 1.25 -29.17 -18.71
C ALA A 131 -0.02 -28.49 -19.26
N PRO A 132 -1.04 -29.26 -19.67
CA PRO A 132 -2.29 -28.68 -20.14
C PRO A 132 -2.98 -27.94 -18.99
N LEU A 133 -3.55 -26.77 -19.28
CA LEU A 133 -4.46 -26.09 -18.36
C LEU A 133 -5.67 -27.00 -18.07
N ALA A 134 -6.29 -26.85 -16.90
CA ALA A 134 -7.47 -27.62 -16.50
C ALA A 134 -8.55 -27.66 -17.59
N ASN A 135 -8.77 -26.54 -18.29
CA ASN A 135 -9.53 -26.46 -19.53
C ASN A 135 -8.63 -26.02 -20.69
N PRO A 136 -8.23 -26.95 -21.59
CA PRO A 136 -7.35 -26.64 -22.72
C PRO A 136 -7.92 -25.67 -23.74
N LYS A 137 -9.24 -25.47 -23.79
CA LYS A 137 -9.93 -24.55 -24.71
C LYS A 137 -10.00 -23.12 -24.19
N VAL A 138 -9.70 -22.92 -22.91
CA VAL A 138 -9.71 -21.63 -22.23
C VAL A 138 -8.25 -21.21 -22.04
N ALA A 139 -7.99 -19.91 -22.18
CA ALA A 139 -6.73 -19.29 -21.82
C ALA A 139 -6.69 -19.07 -20.30
N ASN A 140 -5.96 -18.07 -19.85
CA ASN A 140 -6.03 -17.59 -18.48
C ASN A 140 -7.38 -16.93 -18.21
N THR A 141 -7.80 -16.96 -16.97
CA THR A 141 -9.02 -16.28 -16.51
C THR A 141 -8.69 -15.09 -15.62
N ALA A 142 -9.69 -14.23 -15.39
CA ALA A 142 -9.62 -13.19 -14.37
C ALA A 142 -10.87 -13.28 -13.50
N SER A 143 -10.80 -14.13 -12.46
CA SER A 143 -11.97 -14.51 -11.67
C SER A 143 -11.84 -14.06 -10.22
N TRP A 144 -12.95 -13.71 -9.59
CA TRP A 144 -13.02 -13.34 -8.18
C TRP A 144 -13.62 -14.46 -7.32
N PHE A 145 -12.93 -14.79 -6.23
CA PHE A 145 -13.33 -15.82 -5.28
C PHE A 145 -13.47 -15.24 -3.88
N SER A 146 -14.48 -15.69 -3.14
CA SER A 146 -14.78 -15.25 -1.77
C SER A 146 -14.00 -16.05 -0.71
N GLU A 147 -12.68 -16.17 -0.93
CA GLU A 147 -11.78 -16.99 -0.11
C GLU A 147 -10.84 -16.14 0.76
N GLY A 148 -10.82 -14.83 0.56
CA GLY A 148 -9.89 -13.92 1.23
C GLY A 148 -10.18 -13.73 2.71
N ILE A 149 -9.11 -13.47 3.45
CA ILE A 149 -9.14 -13.16 4.88
C ILE A 149 -8.23 -11.98 5.19
N SER A 150 -8.64 -11.17 6.16
CA SER A 150 -7.84 -10.06 6.67
C SER A 150 -7.88 -9.97 8.19
N SER A 151 -6.86 -9.35 8.78
CA SER A 151 -6.83 -9.03 10.20
C SER A 151 -6.10 -7.71 10.42
N TYR A 152 -6.75 -6.78 11.11
CA TYR A 152 -6.17 -5.52 11.55
C TYR A 152 -6.20 -5.44 13.06
N ASN A 153 -5.09 -4.96 13.64
CA ASN A 153 -4.97 -4.69 15.07
C ASN A 153 -4.20 -3.38 15.24
N GLY A 154 -4.75 -2.43 16.00
CA GLY A 154 -4.17 -1.11 16.23
C GLY A 154 -4.29 -0.68 17.68
N LEU A 155 -3.18 -0.20 18.24
CA LEU A 155 -3.15 0.59 19.48
C LEU A 155 -3.13 2.06 19.09
N GLU A 156 -4.05 2.84 19.63
CA GLU A 156 -4.18 4.27 19.40
C GLU A 156 -3.92 5.04 20.69
N VAL A 157 -3.13 6.10 20.62
CA VAL A 157 -2.89 7.04 21.72
C VAL A 157 -3.30 8.43 21.23
N ASP A 158 -4.20 9.09 21.96
CA ASP A 158 -4.68 10.44 21.65
C ASP A 158 -4.42 11.35 22.85
N VAL A 159 -3.64 12.39 22.64
CA VAL A 159 -3.37 13.43 23.63
C VAL A 159 -3.93 14.73 23.11
N THR A 160 -4.85 15.34 23.85
CA THR A 160 -5.44 16.63 23.49
C THR A 160 -5.20 17.63 24.61
N HIS A 161 -4.56 18.74 24.29
CA HIS A 161 -4.46 19.92 25.15
C HIS A 161 -5.27 21.06 24.56
N ARG A 162 -6.33 21.45 25.27
CA ARG A 162 -7.16 22.60 24.94
C ARG A 162 -6.40 23.89 25.23
N LEU A 163 -6.79 24.96 24.52
CA LEU A 163 -6.12 26.26 24.61
C LEU A 163 -5.93 26.70 26.07
N SER A 164 -4.67 26.77 26.50
CA SER A 164 -4.27 27.26 27.82
C SER A 164 -2.92 27.93 27.71
N HIS A 165 -2.77 29.10 28.33
CA HIS A 165 -1.51 29.88 28.28
C HIS A 165 -0.98 30.09 26.85
N GLY A 166 -1.88 30.22 25.87
CA GLY A 166 -1.56 30.41 24.45
C GLY A 166 -1.27 29.13 23.67
N LEU A 167 -1.18 27.95 24.30
CA LEU A 167 -0.90 26.68 23.63
C LEU A 167 -2.17 25.84 23.46
N GLN A 168 -2.36 25.32 22.26
CA GLN A 168 -3.29 24.24 21.95
C GLN A 168 -2.54 23.19 21.14
N PHE A 169 -2.70 21.91 21.48
CA PHE A 169 -2.14 20.84 20.64
C PHE A 169 -2.99 19.57 20.70
N ARG A 170 -2.86 18.76 19.66
CA ARG A 170 -3.32 17.37 19.65
C ARG A 170 -2.26 16.50 19.01
N GLY A 171 -1.96 15.38 19.66
CA GLY A 171 -1.08 14.34 19.12
C GLY A 171 -1.84 13.03 19.07
N VAL A 172 -1.80 12.37 17.92
CA VAL A 172 -2.36 11.03 17.74
C VAL A 172 -1.26 10.11 17.26
N TYR A 173 -1.12 8.96 17.91
CA TYR A 173 -0.17 7.92 17.52
C TYR A 173 -0.89 6.59 17.39
N THR A 174 -0.67 5.91 16.27
CA THR A 174 -1.20 4.57 16.00
C THR A 174 -0.05 3.62 15.78
N PHE A 175 -0.02 2.53 16.56
CA PHE A 175 0.79 1.36 16.31
C PHE A 175 -0.11 0.24 15.81
N SER A 176 0.04 -0.16 14.55
CA SER A 176 -0.88 -1.13 13.94
C SER A 176 -0.21 -2.21 13.12
N LYS A 177 -0.94 -3.31 12.92
CA LYS A 177 -0.56 -4.39 12.02
C LYS A 177 -1.79 -4.82 11.22
N SER A 178 -1.68 -4.76 9.91
CA SER A 178 -2.66 -5.23 8.94
C SER A 178 -2.09 -6.44 8.19
N LEU A 179 -2.83 -7.53 8.17
CA LEU A 179 -2.52 -8.77 7.47
C LEU A 179 -3.67 -9.14 6.54
N ASP A 180 -3.36 -9.64 5.36
CA ASP A 180 -4.32 -10.18 4.40
C ASP A 180 -3.63 -11.14 3.41
N ASP A 181 -4.42 -11.89 2.64
CA ASP A 181 -3.94 -12.73 1.53
C ASP A 181 -4.19 -12.12 0.14
N GLY A 182 -4.85 -10.96 0.07
CA GLY A 182 -4.94 -10.17 -1.14
C GLY A 182 -5.79 -8.92 -0.95
N ASP A 183 -5.26 -7.78 -1.39
CA ASP A 183 -5.87 -6.45 -1.26
C ASP A 183 -5.89 -5.66 -2.57
N ASN A 184 -5.32 -6.24 -3.62
CA ASN A 184 -5.31 -5.66 -4.94
C ASN A 184 -6.32 -6.41 -5.81
N MET A 185 -7.40 -5.73 -6.20
CA MET A 185 -8.40 -6.35 -7.07
C MET A 185 -8.00 -6.32 -8.56
N ASN A 186 -7.02 -5.49 -8.94
CA ASN A 186 -6.40 -5.42 -10.27
C ASN A 186 -5.05 -4.67 -10.20
N THR A 187 -4.27 -4.72 -11.28
CA THR A 187 -2.92 -4.12 -11.37
C THR A 187 -2.90 -2.59 -11.39
N SER A 188 -4.05 -1.93 -11.54
CA SER A 188 -4.18 -0.47 -11.56
C SER A 188 -4.43 0.12 -10.17
N ILE A 189 -4.72 -0.71 -9.16
CA ILE A 189 -5.07 -0.25 -7.80
C ILE A 189 -3.83 -0.01 -6.94
N ALA A 190 -2.81 -0.85 -7.06
CA ALA A 190 -1.53 -0.68 -6.35
C ALA A 190 -0.36 -1.23 -7.14
N THR A 191 0.82 -0.63 -6.94
CA THR A 191 2.06 -0.98 -7.65
C THR A 191 3.08 -1.70 -6.75
N ASN A 192 2.84 -1.76 -5.44
CA ASN A 192 3.75 -2.34 -4.44
C ASN A 192 3.48 -3.82 -4.14
N SER A 193 2.39 -4.42 -4.63
CA SER A 193 2.14 -5.87 -4.57
C SER A 193 1.40 -6.40 -5.81
N PRO A 194 1.47 -7.72 -6.11
CA PRO A 194 0.73 -8.32 -7.21
C PRO A 194 -0.79 -8.16 -7.06
N ALA A 195 -1.51 -8.21 -8.18
CA ALA A 195 -2.96 -8.11 -8.22
C ALA A 195 -3.69 -9.46 -8.15
N PHE A 196 -3.00 -10.55 -8.45
CA PHE A 196 -3.56 -11.89 -8.41
C PHE A 196 -2.80 -12.71 -7.37
N THR A 197 -3.51 -13.66 -6.76
CA THR A 197 -2.87 -14.65 -5.91
C THR A 197 -1.78 -15.37 -6.70
N MET A 198 -0.62 -15.58 -6.08
CA MET A 198 0.52 -16.22 -6.72
C MET A 198 0.20 -17.65 -7.14
N ASN A 199 -0.49 -18.40 -6.27
CA ASN A 199 -0.91 -19.77 -6.53
C ASN A 199 -2.40 -19.94 -6.22
N PRO A 200 -3.28 -19.97 -7.24
CA PRO A 200 -4.72 -20.14 -7.06
C PRO A 200 -5.13 -21.43 -6.34
N LEU A 201 -4.30 -22.48 -6.38
CA LEU A 201 -4.56 -23.74 -5.66
C LEU A 201 -4.16 -23.68 -4.18
N GLN A 202 -3.43 -22.64 -3.77
CA GLN A 202 -2.95 -22.41 -2.41
C GLN A 202 -2.94 -20.90 -2.09
N PRO A 203 -4.10 -20.21 -2.09
CA PRO A 203 -4.17 -18.75 -1.89
C PRO A 203 -3.59 -18.28 -0.57
N LYS A 204 -3.62 -19.12 0.47
CA LYS A 204 -3.04 -18.84 1.79
C LYS A 204 -1.53 -18.57 1.76
N TRP A 205 -0.82 -18.92 0.68
CA TRP A 205 0.60 -18.57 0.51
C TRP A 205 0.84 -17.07 0.33
N ASP A 206 -0.21 -16.30 0.01
CA ASP A 206 -0.16 -14.84 -0.08
C ASP A 206 -0.50 -14.15 1.25
N TYR A 207 -0.89 -14.90 2.29
CA TYR A 207 -1.16 -14.34 3.62
C TYR A 207 0.10 -13.70 4.21
N GLY A 208 0.06 -12.38 4.35
CA GLY A 208 1.20 -11.56 4.68
C GLY A 208 0.76 -10.16 5.11
N ARG A 209 1.70 -9.21 5.13
CA ARG A 209 1.37 -7.80 5.42
C ARG A 209 0.47 -7.25 4.31
N ALA A 210 -0.58 -6.53 4.67
CA ALA A 210 -1.34 -5.76 3.68
C ALA A 210 -0.41 -4.75 2.98
N SER A 211 -0.66 -4.43 1.72
CA SER A 211 0.10 -3.44 0.93
C SER A 211 0.05 -2.04 1.56
N PHE A 212 -0.97 -1.78 2.39
CA PHE A 212 -1.18 -0.58 3.18
C PHE A 212 -0.86 -0.76 4.69
N ASP A 213 -0.14 -1.82 5.09
CA ASP A 213 0.28 -2.05 6.49
C ASP A 213 1.34 -1.04 6.95
N ILE A 214 0.88 0.08 7.49
CA ILE A 214 1.73 1.07 8.15
C ILE A 214 1.82 0.73 9.65
N ARG A 215 3.05 0.47 10.11
CA ARG A 215 3.30 0.00 11.47
C ARG A 215 3.19 1.09 12.52
N HIS A 216 3.72 2.27 12.22
CA HIS A 216 3.70 3.43 13.10
C HIS A 216 3.21 4.64 12.31
N VAL A 217 2.24 5.36 12.85
CA VAL A 217 1.79 6.68 12.36
C VAL A 217 1.68 7.61 13.55
N ALA A 218 2.27 8.81 13.46
CA ALA A 218 2.10 9.87 14.41
C ALA A 218 1.73 11.16 13.67
N VAL A 219 0.68 11.84 14.12
CA VAL A 219 0.31 13.17 13.65
C VAL A 219 0.19 14.10 14.85
N ILE A 220 0.97 15.17 14.85
CA ILE A 220 1.00 16.16 15.93
C ILE A 220 0.68 17.51 15.33
N ASN A 221 -0.43 18.11 15.75
CA ASN A 221 -0.79 19.47 15.39
C ASN A 221 -0.70 20.38 16.63
N ALA A 222 -0.06 21.54 16.49
CA ALA A 222 0.09 22.50 17.56
C ALA A 222 -0.14 23.93 17.06
N ILE A 223 -0.74 24.76 17.91
CA ILE A 223 -0.90 26.20 17.72
C ILE A 223 -0.42 26.86 19.01
N TYR A 224 0.44 27.86 18.88
CA TYR A 224 0.96 28.62 20.00
C TYR A 224 0.87 30.12 19.71
N ASP A 225 0.07 30.82 20.52
CA ASP A 225 0.02 32.27 20.57
C ASP A 225 1.24 32.78 21.32
N LEU A 226 2.14 33.44 20.61
CA LEU A 226 3.38 33.93 21.21
C LEU A 226 3.07 34.99 22.27
N PRO A 227 3.68 34.92 23.46
CA PRO A 227 3.35 35.78 24.60
C PRO A 227 3.89 37.22 24.47
N PHE A 228 4.57 37.55 23.38
CA PHE A 228 5.16 38.86 23.16
C PHE A 228 4.09 39.90 22.76
N GLY A 229 4.24 41.14 23.23
CA GLY A 229 3.41 42.30 22.84
C GLY A 229 1.96 42.34 23.34
N GLN A 230 1.46 41.30 24.01
CA GLN A 230 0.18 41.33 24.72
C GLN A 230 0.36 41.83 26.16
N ASN A 231 0.48 43.14 26.38
CA ASN A 231 0.41 43.78 27.72
C ASN A 231 1.30 43.20 28.85
N LYS A 232 2.35 42.43 28.56
CA LYS A 232 3.20 41.74 29.58
C LYS A 232 4.61 42.29 29.76
N ALA A 233 4.97 43.38 29.09
CA ALA A 233 6.19 44.14 29.39
C ALA A 233 5.83 45.62 29.52
N SER A 234 5.83 46.15 30.76
CA SER A 234 5.73 47.58 30.98
C SER A 234 6.99 48.25 30.42
N GLY A 235 6.87 49.07 29.36
CA GLY A 235 7.98 49.93 28.91
C GLY A 235 8.28 49.96 27.40
N THR A 236 7.61 49.16 26.56
CA THR A 236 7.81 49.20 25.10
C THR A 236 6.93 50.25 24.42
N SER A 237 7.46 50.94 23.39
CA SER A 237 6.71 51.98 22.66
C SER A 237 5.44 51.41 22.00
N PRO A 238 4.36 52.20 21.82
CA PRO A 238 3.12 51.75 21.19
C PRO A 238 3.33 51.15 19.80
N PHE A 239 4.32 51.64 19.06
CA PHE A 239 4.70 51.12 17.75
C PHE A 239 5.37 49.73 17.84
N LEU A 240 6.31 49.56 18.78
CA LEU A 240 6.96 48.28 19.02
C LEU A 240 5.96 47.22 19.51
N ASN A 241 4.97 47.58 20.33
CA ASN A 241 3.91 46.66 20.75
C ASN A 241 3.00 46.22 19.59
N LYS A 242 2.67 47.12 18.65
CA LYS A 242 1.91 46.75 17.44
C LYS A 242 2.70 45.78 16.54
N LEU A 243 4.01 45.96 16.41
CA LEU A 243 4.88 45.12 15.59
C LEU A 243 5.14 43.74 16.24
N THR A 244 5.28 43.69 17.57
CA THR A 244 5.68 42.49 18.31
C THR A 244 4.53 41.68 18.90
N GLY A 245 3.30 42.23 18.96
CA GLY A 245 2.11 41.52 19.47
C GLY A 245 1.50 40.52 18.50
N SER A 246 0.53 39.71 18.94
CA SER A 246 -0.39 38.94 18.07
C SER A 246 0.26 38.07 16.99
N TRP A 247 1.40 37.46 17.32
CA TRP A 247 2.00 36.40 16.52
C TRP A 247 1.45 35.05 16.97
N GLN A 248 1.12 34.21 15.99
CA GLN A 248 0.73 32.83 16.21
C GLN A 248 1.63 31.96 15.33
N ILE A 249 2.21 30.93 15.93
CA ILE A 249 2.87 29.86 15.20
C ILE A 249 1.97 28.64 15.25
N SER A 250 1.87 27.93 14.13
CA SER A 250 1.21 26.63 14.08
C SER A 250 2.07 25.65 13.32
N GLY A 251 1.94 24.37 13.65
CA GLY A 251 2.70 23.31 13.02
C GLY A 251 1.92 22.02 12.97
N ILE A 252 2.21 21.23 11.93
CA ILE A 252 1.74 19.86 11.79
C ILE A 252 2.97 19.01 11.47
N GLU A 253 3.21 18.00 12.30
CA GLU A 253 4.22 16.98 12.05
C GLU A 253 3.53 15.65 11.74
N THR A 254 3.87 15.04 10.61
CA THR A 254 3.42 13.71 10.21
C THR A 254 4.62 12.79 10.11
N LEU A 255 4.61 11.72 10.89
CA LEU A 255 5.62 10.67 10.89
C LEU A 255 4.93 9.34 10.60
N GLN A 256 5.42 8.60 9.62
CA GLN A 256 4.96 7.24 9.40
C GLN A 256 6.07 6.32 8.90
N THR A 257 6.01 5.05 9.28
CA THR A 257 6.81 4.01 8.63
C THR A 257 6.38 3.82 7.18
N GLY A 258 7.29 3.31 6.34
CA GLY A 258 6.98 3.07 4.94
C GLY A 258 6.00 1.95 4.71
N LEU A 259 5.33 2.02 3.56
CA LEU A 259 4.48 0.96 3.05
C LEU A 259 5.32 -0.29 2.77
N PRO A 260 4.79 -1.50 3.03
CA PRO A 260 5.46 -2.70 2.60
C PRO A 260 5.36 -2.87 1.09
N PHE A 261 6.25 -3.68 0.54
CA PHE A 261 6.24 -4.05 -0.87
C PHE A 261 6.75 -5.47 -1.07
N THR A 262 6.34 -6.06 -2.19
CA THR A 262 6.67 -7.43 -2.57
C THR A 262 7.78 -7.44 -3.60
N PRO A 263 8.93 -8.11 -3.36
CA PRO A 263 9.90 -8.35 -4.42
C PRO A 263 9.30 -9.27 -5.48
N GLN A 264 9.49 -8.94 -6.75
CA GLN A 264 8.83 -9.58 -7.88
C GLN A 264 9.81 -9.95 -8.98
N MET A 265 9.39 -10.86 -9.84
CA MET A 265 10.05 -11.18 -11.10
C MET A 265 9.23 -10.59 -12.24
N SER A 266 9.86 -10.08 -13.30
CA SER A 266 9.12 -9.58 -14.47
C SER A 266 8.63 -10.69 -15.41
N PHE A 267 8.71 -11.94 -14.97
CA PHE A 267 8.29 -13.13 -15.69
C PHE A 267 7.76 -14.18 -14.70
N ASN A 268 7.00 -15.13 -15.21
CA ASN A 268 6.45 -16.24 -14.42
C ASN A 268 7.17 -17.56 -14.81
N PRO A 269 8.02 -18.12 -13.93
CA PRO A 269 8.67 -19.42 -14.14
C PRO A 269 7.82 -20.62 -13.66
N ALA A 270 6.62 -20.41 -13.13
CA ALA A 270 5.84 -21.44 -12.47
C ALA A 270 5.13 -22.41 -13.44
N ASN A 271 5.21 -22.22 -14.76
CA ASN A 271 4.51 -23.02 -15.79
C ASN A 271 3.01 -23.22 -15.54
N ASP A 272 2.37 -22.30 -14.84
CA ASP A 272 0.93 -22.31 -14.56
C ASP A 272 0.08 -21.76 -15.72
N GLY A 273 0.76 -21.32 -16.77
CA GLY A 273 0.15 -20.74 -17.94
C GLY A 273 -0.14 -19.25 -17.82
N ASP A 274 0.04 -18.60 -16.67
CA ASP A 274 -0.20 -17.15 -16.50
C ASP A 274 1.06 -16.31 -16.68
N SER A 275 1.17 -15.65 -17.82
CA SER A 275 2.29 -14.74 -18.11
C SER A 275 2.05 -13.31 -17.61
N ARG A 276 0.90 -13.01 -17.00
CA ARG A 276 0.49 -11.66 -16.57
C ARG A 276 0.81 -11.42 -15.10
N ASN A 277 0.68 -12.44 -14.26
CA ASN A 277 0.92 -12.31 -12.82
C ASN A 277 2.42 -12.47 -12.52
N PRO A 278 3.11 -11.43 -11.98
CA PRO A 278 4.48 -11.58 -11.54
C PRO A 278 4.56 -12.54 -10.35
N ILE A 279 5.57 -13.41 -10.36
CA ILE A 279 5.82 -14.36 -9.26
C ILE A 279 6.89 -13.77 -8.33
N ARG A 280 6.78 -14.10 -7.04
CA ARG A 280 7.78 -13.76 -6.02
C ARG A 280 9.05 -14.59 -6.24
N PRO A 281 10.25 -14.07 -5.97
CA PRO A 281 11.46 -14.90 -6.01
C PRO A 281 11.52 -15.86 -4.82
N SER A 282 12.58 -16.66 -4.75
CA SER A 282 12.93 -17.43 -3.55
C SER A 282 14.04 -16.75 -2.76
N TRP A 283 14.13 -17.03 -1.46
CA TRP A 283 15.27 -16.64 -0.64
C TRP A 283 16.55 -17.30 -1.14
N ASN A 284 17.62 -16.52 -1.23
CA ASN A 284 18.96 -17.05 -1.44
C ASN A 284 19.51 -17.60 -0.11
N PRO A 285 19.67 -18.93 0.05
CA PRO A 285 20.17 -19.50 1.30
C PRO A 285 21.63 -19.11 1.60
N ALA A 286 22.38 -18.66 0.60
CA ALA A 286 23.76 -18.20 0.75
C ALA A 286 23.86 -16.70 1.06
N PHE A 287 22.72 -15.98 1.11
CA PHE A 287 22.75 -14.54 1.40
C PHE A 287 23.16 -14.28 2.84
N THR A 288 24.14 -13.39 2.99
CA THR A 288 24.57 -12.85 4.27
C THR A 288 24.64 -11.34 4.13
N GLY A 289 24.05 -10.61 5.07
CA GLY A 289 24.12 -9.15 5.08
C GLY A 289 22.79 -8.49 5.41
N GLN A 290 22.74 -7.18 5.20
CA GLN A 290 21.58 -6.37 5.48
C GLN A 290 20.66 -6.33 4.25
N LEU A 291 19.41 -6.78 4.43
CA LEU A 291 18.42 -6.80 3.36
C LEU A 291 17.99 -5.39 2.92
N VAL A 292 17.76 -4.48 3.86
CA VAL A 292 17.33 -3.09 3.60
C VAL A 292 18.49 -2.14 3.86
N LEU A 293 19.03 -1.55 2.80
CA LEU A 293 20.19 -0.66 2.82
C LEU A 293 19.81 0.82 3.00
N GLY A 294 18.59 1.21 2.62
CA GLY A 294 18.03 2.55 2.85
C GLY A 294 18.37 3.65 1.81
N GLY A 295 19.33 3.43 0.92
CA GLY A 295 19.74 4.42 -0.09
C GLY A 295 18.91 4.40 -1.39
N ALA A 296 18.77 5.54 -2.06
CA ALA A 296 17.93 5.66 -3.27
C ALA A 296 18.42 4.83 -4.47
N ASN A 297 19.74 4.63 -4.62
CA ASN A 297 20.30 3.85 -5.74
C ASN A 297 20.19 2.34 -5.55
N ARG A 298 20.02 1.89 -4.31
CA ARG A 298 19.93 0.46 -3.96
C ARG A 298 19.31 0.37 -2.56
N TYR A 299 17.99 0.45 -2.50
CA TYR A 299 17.27 0.50 -1.23
C TYR A 299 17.28 -0.86 -0.50
N PHE A 300 17.28 -1.96 -1.25
CA PHE A 300 17.42 -3.31 -0.73
C PHE A 300 18.48 -4.08 -1.52
N ASP A 301 19.05 -5.13 -0.92
CA ASP A 301 20.00 -6.00 -1.58
C ASP A 301 19.28 -7.10 -2.40
N PRO A 302 19.31 -7.06 -3.75
CA PRO A 302 18.62 -8.05 -4.56
C PRO A 302 19.33 -9.41 -4.57
N SER A 303 20.56 -9.52 -4.07
CA SER A 303 21.27 -10.80 -3.91
C SER A 303 20.70 -11.68 -2.79
N ALA A 304 19.80 -11.12 -1.97
CA ALA A 304 19.01 -11.86 -1.00
C ALA A 304 18.02 -12.86 -1.63
N PHE A 305 17.87 -12.79 -2.95
CA PHE A 305 16.89 -13.55 -3.70
C PHE A 305 17.55 -14.37 -4.80
N VAL A 306 16.89 -15.45 -5.19
CA VAL A 306 17.18 -16.27 -6.37
C VAL A 306 15.90 -16.55 -7.14
N ALA A 307 15.99 -16.75 -8.45
CA ALA A 307 14.86 -17.24 -9.23
C ALA A 307 14.47 -18.65 -8.74
N PRO A 308 13.18 -18.96 -8.53
CA PRO A 308 12.74 -20.31 -8.22
C PRO A 308 13.01 -21.24 -9.41
N ALA A 309 13.04 -22.54 -9.14
CA ALA A 309 13.18 -23.54 -10.19
C ALA A 309 12.00 -23.50 -11.17
N ASN A 310 12.24 -23.83 -12.43
CA ASN A 310 11.18 -23.85 -13.44
C ASN A 310 10.05 -24.82 -13.07
N GLY A 311 8.81 -24.37 -13.21
CA GLY A 311 7.61 -25.07 -12.75
C GLY A 311 7.26 -24.86 -11.28
N THR A 312 8.02 -24.05 -10.54
CA THR A 312 7.75 -23.79 -9.11
C THR A 312 7.50 -22.33 -8.82
N TYR A 313 6.83 -22.08 -7.70
CA TYR A 313 6.61 -20.74 -7.16
C TYR A 313 7.73 -20.35 -6.19
N GLY A 314 8.00 -19.05 -6.06
CA GLY A 314 8.95 -18.56 -5.07
C GLY A 314 8.44 -18.67 -3.64
N ASN A 315 9.38 -18.72 -2.69
CA ASN A 315 9.08 -18.89 -1.26
C ASN A 315 9.17 -17.59 -0.44
N VAL A 316 9.47 -16.45 -1.08
CA VAL A 316 9.47 -15.16 -0.38
C VAL A 316 8.03 -14.75 -0.05
N GLY A 317 7.79 -14.29 1.18
CA GLY A 317 6.48 -13.83 1.63
C GLY A 317 6.01 -12.58 0.90
N ARG A 318 4.69 -12.41 0.75
CA ARG A 318 4.08 -11.18 0.23
C ARG A 318 4.38 -10.04 1.21
N ASN A 319 4.75 -8.88 0.66
CA ASN A 319 4.93 -7.62 1.40
C ASN A 319 5.95 -7.71 2.55
N ILE A 320 6.99 -8.52 2.38
CA ILE A 320 8.02 -8.74 3.40
C ILE A 320 9.00 -7.57 3.55
N LEU A 321 9.22 -6.79 2.48
CA LEU A 321 10.09 -5.62 2.49
C LEU A 321 9.31 -4.38 2.91
N GLN A 322 9.96 -3.45 3.60
CA GLN A 322 9.37 -2.19 4.02
C GLN A 322 10.06 -1.03 3.29
N GLY A 323 9.28 -0.15 2.66
CA GLY A 323 9.79 1.05 1.99
C GLY A 323 10.23 2.15 2.95
N SER A 324 10.68 3.26 2.39
CA SER A 324 11.05 4.44 3.18
C SER A 324 9.84 4.97 3.94
N GLY A 325 10.07 5.40 5.19
CA GLY A 325 9.08 6.17 5.93
C GLY A 325 8.87 7.56 5.35
N LEU A 326 7.86 8.23 5.89
CA LEU A 326 7.57 9.64 5.63
C LEU A 326 7.75 10.41 6.93
N ALA A 327 8.47 11.53 6.82
CA ALA A 327 8.60 12.53 7.87
C ALA A 327 8.39 13.91 7.23
N GLU A 328 7.37 14.62 7.69
CA GLU A 328 7.01 15.93 7.16
C GLU A 328 6.64 16.87 8.31
N LEU A 329 7.28 18.04 8.32
CA LEU A 329 6.99 19.11 9.26
C LEU A 329 6.57 20.34 8.45
N ASP A 330 5.32 20.73 8.64
CA ASP A 330 4.75 21.95 8.08
C ASP A 330 4.60 22.98 9.19
N LEU A 331 4.97 24.22 8.91
CA LEU A 331 4.87 25.34 9.84
C LEU A 331 4.15 26.50 9.19
N ALA A 332 3.30 27.18 9.95
CA ALA A 332 2.71 28.44 9.53
C ALA A 332 2.92 29.50 10.59
N LEU A 333 3.35 30.68 10.16
CA LEU A 333 3.53 31.86 10.99
C LEU A 333 2.49 32.90 10.57
N ALA A 334 1.62 33.29 11.50
CA ALA A 334 0.59 34.28 11.28
C ALA A 334 0.78 35.51 12.19
N LYS A 335 0.58 36.69 11.62
CA LYS A 335 0.63 37.96 12.34
C LYS A 335 -0.62 38.76 12.04
N ARG A 336 -1.36 39.12 13.08
CA ARG A 336 -2.46 40.08 12.99
C ARG A 336 -1.97 41.50 13.30
N LEU A 337 -2.32 42.45 12.46
CA LEU A 337 -2.00 43.87 12.58
C LEU A 337 -3.32 44.66 12.62
N ALA A 338 -3.61 45.31 13.74
CA ALA A 338 -4.71 46.27 13.80
C ALA A 338 -4.28 47.57 13.10
N LEU A 339 -4.92 47.89 11.98
CA LEU A 339 -4.64 49.10 11.21
C LEU A 339 -5.47 50.28 11.73
N SER A 340 -6.76 50.03 12.00
CA SER A 340 -7.69 50.95 12.67
C SER A 340 -8.72 50.16 13.50
N GLU A 341 -9.71 50.85 14.06
CA GLU A 341 -10.83 50.20 14.77
C GLU A 341 -11.70 49.32 13.85
N ARG A 342 -11.73 49.64 12.55
CA ARG A 342 -12.53 48.92 11.56
C ARG A 342 -11.69 47.95 10.72
N PHE A 343 -10.41 48.25 10.51
CA PHE A 343 -9.56 47.49 9.60
C PHE A 343 -8.46 46.73 10.34
N SER A 344 -8.27 45.45 10.02
CA SER A 344 -7.09 44.68 10.41
C SER A 344 -6.49 43.93 9.24
N ALA A 345 -5.17 43.78 9.21
CA ALA A 345 -4.48 42.96 8.24
C ALA A 345 -3.96 41.68 8.91
N GLN A 346 -3.96 40.58 8.16
CA GLN A 346 -3.31 39.33 8.55
C GLN A 346 -2.24 38.99 7.52
N PHE A 347 -1.00 38.95 7.98
CA PHE A 347 0.11 38.37 7.22
C PHE A 347 0.27 36.91 7.63
N ARG A 348 0.48 36.02 6.65
CA ARG A 348 0.69 34.59 6.86
C ARG A 348 1.85 34.12 5.99
N ALA A 349 2.73 33.31 6.57
CA ALA A 349 3.78 32.59 5.87
C ALA A 349 3.63 31.09 6.17
N ASP A 350 3.35 30.29 5.15
CA ASP A 350 3.25 28.83 5.23
C ASP A 350 4.53 28.20 4.67
N PHE A 351 5.11 27.27 5.42
CA PHE A 351 6.31 26.52 5.09
C PHE A 351 5.94 25.04 5.07
N PHE A 352 5.83 24.48 3.86
CA PHE A 352 5.59 23.05 3.67
C PHE A 352 6.92 22.32 3.59
N ASN A 353 7.02 21.17 4.25
CA ASN A 353 8.27 20.41 4.40
C ASN A 353 9.43 21.36 4.82
N VAL A 354 9.26 22.04 5.96
CA VAL A 354 10.18 23.09 6.41
C VAL A 354 11.60 22.54 6.63
N LEU A 355 11.75 21.26 6.97
CA LEU A 355 13.04 20.61 7.13
C LEU A 355 13.67 20.18 5.79
N ASN A 356 12.91 20.27 4.68
CA ASN A 356 13.29 19.78 3.36
C ASN A 356 13.72 18.30 3.41
N HIS A 357 13.02 17.50 4.22
CA HIS A 357 13.26 16.07 4.33
C HIS A 357 12.81 15.38 3.03
N THR A 358 13.65 14.48 2.51
CA THR A 358 13.34 13.75 1.28
C THR A 358 12.54 12.50 1.63
N ASN A 359 11.25 12.48 1.27
CA ASN A 359 10.39 11.32 1.46
C ASN A 359 10.40 10.49 0.17
N PHE A 360 11.08 9.33 0.20
CA PHE A 360 11.23 8.48 -0.97
C PHE A 360 9.97 7.66 -1.28
N ASN A 361 9.68 7.46 -2.57
CA ASN A 361 8.62 6.55 -3.00
C ASN A 361 9.08 5.08 -2.92
N THR A 362 8.19 4.14 -3.22
CA THR A 362 8.48 2.70 -3.26
C THR A 362 9.61 2.41 -4.25
N PRO A 363 10.65 1.65 -3.87
CA PRO A 363 11.71 1.25 -4.77
C PRO A 363 11.20 0.30 -5.86
N ASN A 364 11.92 0.21 -6.97
CA ASN A 364 11.64 -0.78 -8.00
C ASN A 364 11.72 -2.20 -7.42
N THR A 365 10.59 -2.90 -7.48
CA THR A 365 10.37 -4.21 -6.86
C THR A 365 10.86 -5.38 -7.73
N ILE A 366 11.17 -5.14 -9.01
CA ILE A 366 11.58 -6.18 -9.95
C ILE A 366 13.03 -6.60 -9.69
N VAL A 367 13.17 -7.79 -9.10
CA VAL A 367 14.46 -8.39 -8.74
C VAL A 367 15.07 -9.16 -9.90
N PHE A 368 14.27 -9.82 -10.74
CA PHE A 368 14.76 -10.60 -11.89
C PHE A 368 13.96 -10.28 -13.15
N THR A 369 14.68 -10.13 -14.27
CA THR A 369 14.09 -9.92 -15.59
C THR A 369 14.19 -11.13 -16.52
N SER A 370 15.03 -12.11 -16.17
CA SER A 370 15.12 -13.39 -16.86
C SER A 370 15.54 -14.51 -15.90
N ALA A 371 15.26 -15.76 -16.26
CA ALA A 371 15.57 -16.93 -15.44
C ALA A 371 17.07 -17.26 -15.37
N ALA A 372 17.82 -16.91 -16.42
CA ALA A 372 19.25 -17.20 -16.54
C ALA A 372 20.16 -16.01 -16.17
N GLY A 373 19.58 -14.86 -15.84
CA GLY A 373 20.30 -13.64 -15.48
C GLY A 373 20.52 -13.49 -13.98
N GLY A 374 21.54 -12.72 -13.61
CA GLY A 374 21.68 -12.22 -12.24
C GLY A 374 20.57 -11.21 -11.89
N PRO A 375 20.56 -10.68 -10.65
CA PRO A 375 19.55 -9.72 -10.26
C PRO A 375 19.57 -8.45 -11.13
N SER A 376 18.39 -7.86 -11.33
CA SER A 376 18.20 -6.64 -12.11
C SER A 376 19.06 -5.50 -11.55
N GLN A 377 19.73 -4.76 -12.43
CA GLN A 377 20.53 -3.59 -12.06
C GLN A 377 19.69 -2.45 -11.48
N THR A 378 18.37 -2.45 -11.76
CA THR A 378 17.44 -1.44 -11.26
C THR A 378 16.67 -1.91 -10.03
N ALA A 379 16.90 -3.13 -9.54
CA ALA A 379 16.26 -3.62 -8.32
C ALA A 379 16.63 -2.73 -7.13
N GLY A 380 15.62 -2.25 -6.40
CA GLY A 380 15.84 -1.37 -5.26
C GLY A 380 16.11 0.09 -5.60
N VAL A 381 16.15 0.48 -6.88
CA VAL A 381 16.32 1.88 -7.28
C VAL A 381 15.02 2.66 -7.02
N ILE A 382 15.14 3.84 -6.42
CA ILE A 382 14.07 4.80 -6.19
C ILE A 382 14.27 5.98 -7.14
N THR A 383 13.26 6.26 -7.97
CA THR A 383 13.33 7.32 -9.00
C THR A 383 12.44 8.53 -8.70
N ALA A 384 11.66 8.48 -7.62
CA ALA A 384 10.72 9.54 -7.26
C ALA A 384 10.57 9.69 -5.73
N THR A 385 10.12 10.87 -5.30
CA THR A 385 9.70 11.15 -3.93
C THR A 385 8.18 11.00 -3.81
N SER A 386 7.70 10.75 -2.59
CA SER A 386 6.26 10.72 -2.27
C SER A 386 5.70 12.09 -1.92
N THR A 387 6.55 13.04 -1.53
CA THR A 387 6.17 14.43 -1.24
C THR A 387 7.05 15.42 -2.02
N SER A 388 6.66 16.69 -2.04
CA SER A 388 7.42 17.76 -2.67
C SER A 388 8.60 18.21 -1.79
N SER A 389 9.58 18.89 -2.42
CA SER A 389 10.58 19.66 -1.70
C SER A 389 9.92 20.82 -0.95
N ARG A 390 10.68 21.48 -0.06
CA ARG A 390 10.21 22.67 0.67
C ARG A 390 9.48 23.66 -0.23
N GLN A 391 8.29 24.09 0.20
CA GLN A 391 7.53 25.17 -0.45
C GLN A 391 7.23 26.28 0.56
N ILE A 392 7.28 27.52 0.11
CA ILE A 392 6.98 28.69 0.94
C ILE A 392 5.88 29.49 0.25
N GLN A 393 4.81 29.76 0.97
CA GLN A 393 3.69 30.58 0.50
C GLN A 393 3.51 31.77 1.43
N LEU A 394 3.29 32.95 0.84
CA LEU A 394 3.06 34.19 1.56
C LEU A 394 1.67 34.72 1.22
N GLY A 395 0.91 35.10 2.24
CA GLY A 395 -0.43 35.64 2.11
C GLY A 395 -0.61 36.91 2.91
N LEU A 396 -1.33 37.87 2.33
CA LEU A 396 -1.80 39.07 3.02
C LEU A 396 -3.31 39.17 2.83
N LYS A 397 -4.04 39.25 3.94
CA LYS A 397 -5.51 39.42 3.95
C LYS A 397 -5.87 40.70 4.69
N LEU A 398 -6.73 41.53 4.09
CA LEU A 398 -7.39 42.63 4.77
C LEU A 398 -8.74 42.14 5.32
N LEU A 399 -9.05 42.54 6.56
CA LEU A 399 -10.27 42.24 7.29
C LEU A 399 -10.92 43.59 7.64
N TRP A 400 -12.23 43.73 7.41
CA TRP A 400 -13.01 44.95 7.62
C TRP A 400 -14.36 44.65 8.25
#